data_AF-A0A949RKY1-F1
#
_entry.id   AF-A0A949RKY1-F1
#
_cell.length_a   1.000
_cell.length_b   1.000
_cell.length_c   1.000
_cell.angle_alpha   90.00
_cell.angle_beta   90.00
_cell.angle_gamma   90.00
#
_symmetry.space_group_name_H-M   'P 1'
#
loop_
_entity.id
_entity.type
_entity.pdbx_description
1 polymer ?
#
loop_
_entity_poly.entity_id
_entity_poly.type
_entity_poly.pdbx_seq_one_letter_code
_entity_poly.pdbx_strand_id
1 'polypeptide(L)'
;MKNMALALAAACLAAMGQVPSEDARWRAVEGTNFAYPMPVYASRAEWEARKTHLRKQILASAGLLPMPRRGPVRADIFGRIDRDGYSIEKVALETMPGYYLGGNLYRPRGKQGKFPGVLTPHGHWKHGRLENTDLASIPGRSINLARQGYVVFAYDMVGYNDTRQTPHAFGSPVEQLWNFGPLGLQLWNSLRAADFLASLPDVDAGRLGATGASGGGTQTFLLAAVDDRIRADVPVNMVSGIMQGGSPCENAPGLRHDTFNVEFAAMMAPRPMLLVSATGDWTRNVPAIEFPAIRKVYELYGAAGQVQTVQFDSPHNYHRGSREAMYTFFGKTLLAGNGASVKEQPFTVERDEDMLVWSGRAMPANALRGEDAVFAEWRKLTRVAKPDREAMRFALSVENPAKVLSERDGEFIALSRPGREDRVPGIYLKGKGIPLLVIDSEGGAAARATVPANGRPALYLDAFNTGSARGERNTEAAHFLTFQRTDSQNRVQDILTALAWLRTTTKGPVELLGVGDGALWSVFAAAVYDGKLRLTESPEGFEGTDAEMTGRFFVPGIQRVGGWKAALALSRLR
;
A
#
# COMPACT_ATOMS: atom_id res chain seq x y z
N MET A 1 30.72 -26.14 -12.88
CA MET A 1 29.85 -24.97 -12.59
C MET A 1 28.56 -24.94 -13.42
N LYS A 2 28.59 -25.12 -14.76
CA LYS A 2 27.34 -25.18 -15.57
C LYS A 2 26.38 -26.32 -15.21
N ASN A 3 26.89 -27.51 -14.89
CA ASN A 3 26.04 -28.66 -14.51
C ASN A 3 25.42 -28.54 -13.10
N MET A 4 26.03 -27.74 -12.22
CA MET A 4 25.52 -27.50 -10.86
C MET A 4 24.42 -26.44 -10.85
N ALA A 5 24.51 -25.43 -11.73
CA ALA A 5 23.45 -24.45 -11.95
C ALA A 5 22.22 -25.06 -12.66
N LEU A 6 22.43 -26.00 -13.60
CA LEU A 6 21.32 -26.74 -14.21
C LEU A 6 20.63 -27.69 -13.22
N ALA A 7 21.40 -28.33 -12.32
CA ALA A 7 20.86 -29.20 -11.28
C ALA A 7 20.11 -28.42 -10.18
N LEU A 8 20.59 -27.24 -9.78
CA LEU A 8 19.86 -26.35 -8.87
C LEU A 8 18.59 -25.79 -9.52
N ALA A 9 18.64 -25.39 -10.79
CA ALA A 9 17.45 -24.93 -11.52
C ALA A 9 16.42 -26.05 -11.68
N ALA A 10 16.85 -27.29 -11.97
CA ALA A 10 15.98 -28.45 -12.05
C ALA A 10 15.40 -28.88 -10.68
N ALA A 11 16.17 -28.77 -9.59
CA ALA A 11 15.69 -29.02 -8.23
C ALA A 11 14.71 -27.94 -7.74
N CYS A 12 14.94 -26.67 -8.07
CA CYS A 12 13.99 -25.58 -7.82
C CYS A 12 12.71 -25.73 -8.68
N LEU A 13 12.83 -26.15 -9.94
CA LEU A 13 11.68 -26.45 -10.81
C LEU A 13 10.89 -27.68 -10.35
N ALA A 14 11.55 -28.70 -9.79
CA ALA A 14 10.90 -29.88 -9.23
C ALA A 14 10.17 -29.57 -7.91
N ALA A 15 10.75 -28.73 -7.05
CA ALA A 15 10.12 -28.26 -5.81
C ALA A 15 8.87 -27.39 -6.07
N MET A 16 8.84 -26.62 -7.16
CA MET A 16 7.67 -25.82 -7.57
C MET A 16 6.47 -26.64 -8.07
N GLY A 17 6.62 -27.96 -8.25
CA GLY A 17 5.59 -28.86 -8.76
C GLY A 17 4.91 -29.74 -7.71
N GLN A 18 5.34 -29.70 -6.46
CA GLN A 18 4.83 -30.57 -5.39
C GLN A 18 4.14 -29.77 -4.28
N VAL A 19 3.22 -30.44 -3.58
CA VAL A 19 2.63 -29.87 -2.37
C VAL A 19 3.70 -29.91 -1.27
N PRO A 20 3.98 -28.80 -0.56
CA PRO A 20 5.02 -28.79 0.46
C PRO A 20 4.61 -29.67 1.65
N SER A 21 5.60 -30.21 2.38
CA SER A 21 5.35 -31.04 3.57
C SER A 21 4.79 -30.26 4.75
N GLU A 22 5.10 -28.96 4.82
CA GLU A 22 4.63 -28.02 5.84
C GLU A 22 4.09 -26.74 5.18
N ASP A 23 3.19 -26.05 5.88
CA ASP A 23 2.65 -24.78 5.41
C ASP A 23 3.57 -23.61 5.77
N ALA A 24 4.12 -22.93 4.77
CA ALA A 24 5.04 -21.81 4.95
C ALA A 24 4.42 -20.63 5.72
N ARG A 25 3.09 -20.51 5.76
CA ARG A 25 2.36 -19.42 6.44
C ARG A 25 2.54 -19.44 7.97
N TRP A 26 3.00 -20.55 8.55
CA TRP A 26 3.36 -20.65 9.97
C TRP A 26 4.70 -20.02 10.31
N ARG A 27 5.65 -20.07 9.36
CA ARG A 27 7.05 -19.71 9.57
C ARG A 27 7.33 -18.24 9.27
N ALA A 28 6.31 -17.38 9.20
CA ALA A 28 6.40 -16.02 8.65
C ALA A 28 7.66 -15.24 9.12
N VAL A 29 8.59 -15.00 8.18
CA VAL A 29 9.86 -14.28 8.39
C VAL A 29 9.88 -12.90 7.71
N GLU A 30 8.90 -12.60 6.87
CA GLU A 30 8.84 -11.34 6.13
C GLU A 30 8.28 -10.23 7.02
N GLY A 31 9.02 -9.14 7.10
CA GLY A 31 8.67 -7.98 7.89
C GLY A 31 9.46 -6.75 7.47
N THR A 32 9.49 -5.75 8.35
CA THR A 32 10.09 -4.44 8.06
C THR A 32 11.55 -4.51 7.62
N ASN A 33 12.34 -5.42 8.22
CA ASN A 33 13.78 -5.56 7.96
C ASN A 33 14.13 -6.82 7.14
N PHE A 34 13.13 -7.42 6.48
CA PHE A 34 13.36 -8.56 5.60
C PHE A 34 13.98 -8.09 4.27
N ALA A 35 14.85 -8.91 3.70
CA ALA A 35 15.49 -8.64 2.41
C ALA A 35 14.61 -9.16 1.26
N TYR A 36 13.96 -8.25 0.55
CA TYR A 36 13.07 -8.60 -0.56
C TYR A 36 13.82 -8.55 -1.90
N PRO A 37 13.84 -9.64 -2.68
CA PRO A 37 14.40 -9.63 -4.03
C PRO A 37 13.42 -8.98 -5.02
N MET A 38 13.95 -8.16 -5.94
CA MET A 38 13.14 -7.61 -7.03
C MET A 38 12.74 -8.73 -8.02
N PRO A 39 11.45 -8.91 -8.33
CA PRO A 39 11.02 -9.81 -9.40
C PRO A 39 11.59 -9.39 -10.76
N VAL A 40 11.79 -10.36 -11.65
CA VAL A 40 12.20 -10.09 -13.02
C VAL A 40 10.95 -10.10 -13.91
N TYR A 41 10.70 -9.01 -14.62
CA TYR A 41 9.63 -8.94 -15.62
C TYR A 41 10.22 -9.13 -17.02
N ALA A 42 9.67 -10.07 -17.77
CA ALA A 42 10.16 -10.44 -19.10
C ALA A 42 9.70 -9.46 -20.19
N SER A 43 8.65 -8.66 -19.93
CA SER A 43 8.11 -7.72 -20.92
C SER A 43 7.47 -6.49 -20.28
N ARG A 44 7.34 -5.43 -21.07
CA ARG A 44 6.56 -4.24 -20.69
C ARG A 44 5.11 -4.58 -20.34
N ALA A 45 4.48 -5.50 -21.07
CA ALA A 45 3.09 -5.87 -20.83
C ALA A 45 2.90 -6.54 -19.46
N GLU A 46 3.84 -7.42 -19.08
CA GLU A 46 3.87 -8.04 -17.75
C GLU A 46 4.04 -7.01 -16.65
N TRP A 47 4.98 -6.08 -16.81
CA TRP A 47 5.19 -5.00 -15.85
C TRP A 47 3.99 -4.06 -15.74
N GLU A 48 3.34 -3.67 -16.83
CA GLU A 48 2.14 -2.81 -16.79
C GLU A 48 0.95 -3.48 -16.10
N ALA A 49 0.78 -4.79 -16.29
CA ALA A 49 -0.21 -5.58 -15.56
C ALA A 49 0.09 -5.58 -14.05
N ARG A 50 1.36 -5.78 -13.68
CA ARG A 50 1.81 -5.73 -12.28
C ARG A 50 1.65 -4.33 -11.68
N LYS A 51 2.09 -3.29 -12.37
CA LYS A 51 1.93 -1.88 -11.97
C LYS A 51 0.47 -1.52 -11.74
N THR A 52 -0.44 -2.01 -12.59
CA THR A 52 -1.89 -1.80 -12.42
C THR A 52 -2.41 -2.47 -11.14
N HIS A 53 -1.97 -3.70 -10.87
CA HIS A 53 -2.32 -4.41 -9.64
C HIS A 53 -1.77 -3.70 -8.39
N LEU A 54 -0.49 -3.33 -8.39
CA LEU A 54 0.17 -2.63 -7.27
C LEU A 54 -0.51 -1.29 -6.98
N ARG A 55 -0.90 -0.53 -8.00
CA ARG A 55 -1.64 0.73 -7.81
C ARG A 55 -2.95 0.49 -7.04
N LYS A 56 -3.69 -0.55 -7.39
CA LYS A 56 -4.92 -0.92 -6.67
C LYS A 56 -4.64 -1.43 -5.26
N GLN A 57 -3.55 -2.17 -5.05
CA GLN A 57 -3.12 -2.62 -3.72
C GLN A 57 -2.78 -1.44 -2.80
N ILE A 58 -1.97 -0.49 -3.26
CA ILE A 58 -1.65 0.74 -2.51
C ILE A 58 -2.94 1.49 -2.14
N LEU A 59 -3.83 1.68 -3.11
CA LEU A 59 -5.11 2.37 -2.87
C LEU A 59 -6.02 1.59 -1.92
N ALA A 60 -6.09 0.27 -2.02
CA ALA A 60 -6.89 -0.55 -1.13
C ALA A 60 -6.39 -0.46 0.32
N SER A 61 -5.09 -0.65 0.54
CA SER A 61 -4.44 -0.56 1.86
C SER A 61 -4.55 0.84 2.47
N ALA A 62 -4.55 1.89 1.65
CA ALA A 62 -4.78 3.26 2.11
C ALA A 62 -6.26 3.60 2.38
N GLY A 63 -7.20 2.65 2.16
CA GLY A 63 -8.64 2.89 2.28
C GLY A 63 -9.19 3.81 1.17
N LEU A 64 -8.53 3.86 0.03
CA LEU A 64 -8.84 4.70 -1.13
C LEU A 64 -9.32 3.90 -2.35
N LEU A 65 -9.67 2.61 -2.18
CA LEU A 65 -10.30 1.80 -3.24
C LEU A 65 -11.73 1.40 -2.82
N PRO A 66 -12.77 1.77 -3.59
CA PRO A 66 -12.75 2.72 -4.70
C PRO A 66 -12.39 4.14 -4.24
N MET A 67 -11.84 4.95 -5.14
CA MET A 67 -11.39 6.32 -4.84
C MET A 67 -12.55 7.18 -4.31
N PRO A 68 -12.44 7.74 -3.08
CA PRO A 68 -13.43 8.67 -2.57
C PRO A 68 -13.55 9.90 -3.46
N ARG A 69 -14.74 10.52 -3.47
CA ARG A 69 -14.96 11.75 -4.22
C ARG A 69 -14.03 12.85 -3.69
N ARG A 70 -13.20 13.40 -4.56
CA ARG A 70 -12.39 14.59 -4.27
C ARG A 70 -13.26 15.83 -4.44
N GLY A 71 -13.63 16.45 -3.31
CA GLY A 71 -14.37 17.71 -3.30
C GLY A 71 -13.56 18.90 -3.85
N PRO A 72 -14.17 20.09 -3.96
CA PRO A 72 -13.44 21.30 -4.33
C PRO A 72 -12.27 21.55 -3.38
N VAL A 73 -11.20 22.16 -3.89
CA VAL A 73 -10.06 22.58 -3.07
C VAL A 73 -10.52 23.75 -2.20
N ARG A 74 -10.39 23.61 -0.87
CA ARG A 74 -10.69 24.67 0.10
C ARG A 74 -9.43 24.92 0.92
N ALA A 75 -8.78 26.03 0.65
CA ALA A 75 -7.52 26.39 1.30
C ALA A 75 -7.50 27.88 1.67
N ASP A 76 -7.08 28.16 2.89
CA ASP A 76 -6.73 29.51 3.34
C ASP A 76 -5.23 29.73 3.14
N ILE A 77 -4.85 30.68 2.29
CA ILE A 77 -3.46 31.12 2.09
C ILE A 77 -3.29 32.50 2.73
N PHE A 78 -2.39 32.64 3.70
CA PHE A 78 -2.27 33.88 4.47
C PHE A 78 -0.87 34.06 5.11
N GLY A 79 -0.64 35.22 5.73
CA GLY A 79 0.60 35.49 6.47
C GLY A 79 1.83 35.56 5.56
N ARG A 80 1.68 36.20 4.40
CA ARG A 80 2.73 36.33 3.41
C ARG A 80 3.95 37.06 3.96
N ILE A 81 5.12 36.47 3.74
CA ILE A 81 6.43 37.03 4.05
C ILE A 81 7.22 37.13 2.74
N ASP A 82 7.52 38.34 2.30
CA ASP A 82 8.36 38.59 1.13
C ASP A 82 9.85 38.62 1.51
N ARG A 83 10.67 37.98 0.67
CA ARG A 83 12.13 37.89 0.78
C ARG A 83 12.75 38.08 -0.59
N ASP A 84 14.07 38.18 -0.64
CA ASP A 84 14.79 38.29 -1.89
C ASP A 84 14.68 37.00 -2.72
N GLY A 85 14.00 37.11 -3.86
CA GLY A 85 13.77 36.04 -4.84
C GLY A 85 12.62 35.06 -4.51
N TYR A 86 11.99 35.14 -3.34
CA TYR A 86 10.89 34.24 -2.96
C TYR A 86 9.93 34.85 -1.91
N SER A 87 8.74 34.27 -1.77
CA SER A 87 7.84 34.53 -0.64
C SER A 87 7.44 33.23 0.05
N ILE A 88 7.04 33.33 1.32
CA ILE A 88 6.47 32.22 2.11
C ILE A 88 5.06 32.62 2.54
N GLU A 89 4.11 31.71 2.43
CA GLU A 89 2.74 31.86 2.94
C GLU A 89 2.36 30.61 3.75
N LYS A 90 1.51 30.79 4.76
CA LYS A 90 0.89 29.70 5.51
C LYS A 90 -0.33 29.18 4.75
N VAL A 91 -0.54 27.88 4.78
CA VAL A 91 -1.68 27.22 4.14
C VAL A 91 -2.40 26.32 5.14
N ALA A 92 -3.69 26.56 5.31
CA ALA A 92 -4.61 25.60 5.91
C ALA A 92 -5.46 24.99 4.80
N LEU A 93 -5.21 23.73 4.43
CA LEU A 93 -5.93 23.01 3.38
C LEU A 93 -6.92 22.03 3.99
N GLU A 94 -8.22 22.19 3.73
CA GLU A 94 -9.22 21.22 4.16
C GLU A 94 -9.24 20.02 3.20
N THR A 95 -8.70 18.88 3.62
CA THR A 95 -8.54 17.68 2.77
C THR A 95 -9.76 16.76 2.83
N MET A 96 -10.52 16.81 3.92
CA MET A 96 -11.81 16.15 4.16
C MET A 96 -12.66 17.11 5.02
N PRO A 97 -14.00 17.10 4.97
CA PRO A 97 -14.82 18.02 5.77
C PRO A 97 -14.36 18.14 7.24
N GLY A 98 -13.90 19.32 7.64
CA GLY A 98 -13.39 19.61 8.97
C GLY A 98 -11.99 19.06 9.29
N TYR A 99 -11.30 18.36 8.40
CA TYR A 99 -9.92 17.89 8.58
C TYR A 99 -8.95 18.73 7.74
N TYR A 100 -7.96 19.32 8.41
CA TYR A 100 -7.06 20.34 7.88
C TYR A 100 -5.61 19.86 7.86
N LEU A 101 -5.01 19.97 6.67
CA LEU A 101 -3.58 19.83 6.43
C LEU A 101 -2.93 21.21 6.51
N GLY A 102 -1.97 21.35 7.43
CA GLY A 102 -1.12 22.53 7.53
C GLY A 102 0.11 22.45 6.63
N GLY A 103 0.58 23.61 6.18
CA GLY A 103 1.82 23.69 5.41
C GLY A 103 2.26 25.12 5.10
N ASN A 104 3.38 25.21 4.37
CA ASN A 104 3.92 26.45 3.84
C ASN A 104 4.03 26.38 2.32
N LEU A 105 3.62 27.47 1.68
CA LEU A 105 3.68 27.67 0.25
C LEU A 105 4.79 28.67 -0.07
N TYR A 106 5.81 28.20 -0.78
CA TYR A 106 6.94 29.03 -1.21
C TYR A 106 6.78 29.36 -2.69
N ARG A 107 6.90 30.63 -3.03
CA ARG A 107 6.67 31.12 -4.40
C ARG A 107 7.84 31.93 -4.93
N PRO A 108 8.15 31.87 -6.23
CA PRO A 108 9.14 32.73 -6.85
C PRO A 108 8.73 34.20 -6.76
N ARG A 109 9.69 35.11 -6.58
CA ARG A 109 9.49 36.56 -6.68
C ARG A 109 10.33 37.15 -7.81
N GLY A 110 9.83 38.23 -8.43
CA GLY A 110 10.48 38.87 -9.57
C GLY A 110 10.39 38.11 -10.89
N LYS A 111 9.59 37.03 -10.96
CA LYS A 111 9.36 36.23 -12.18
C LYS A 111 7.86 36.21 -12.51
N GLN A 112 7.53 36.10 -13.80
CA GLN A 112 6.15 35.99 -14.29
C GLN A 112 5.91 34.65 -15.00
N GLY A 113 4.65 34.24 -15.11
CA GLY A 113 4.23 33.02 -15.78
C GLY A 113 3.88 31.88 -14.83
N LYS A 114 3.59 30.70 -15.40
CA LYS A 114 3.31 29.48 -14.64
C LYS A 114 4.58 28.71 -14.36
N PHE A 115 4.75 28.32 -13.10
CA PHE A 115 5.90 27.59 -12.61
C PHE A 115 5.58 26.11 -12.39
N PRO A 116 6.57 25.20 -12.52
CA PRO A 116 6.39 23.84 -12.03
C PRO A 116 6.07 23.84 -10.53
N GLY A 117 5.20 22.93 -10.12
CA GLY A 117 4.86 22.72 -8.72
C GLY A 117 5.73 21.64 -8.09
N VAL A 118 6.18 21.81 -6.84
CA VAL A 118 6.89 20.75 -6.09
C VAL A 118 6.20 20.47 -4.76
N LEU A 119 5.80 19.22 -4.56
CA LEU A 119 5.31 18.70 -3.29
C LEU A 119 6.49 18.23 -2.43
N THR A 120 6.52 18.64 -1.17
CA THR A 120 7.63 18.30 -0.26
C THR A 120 7.11 17.74 1.07
N PRO A 121 6.68 16.46 1.10
CA PRO A 121 6.47 15.76 2.35
C PRO A 121 7.79 15.64 3.14
N HIS A 122 7.71 15.72 4.46
CA HIS A 122 8.87 15.58 5.34
C HIS A 122 8.95 14.17 5.95
N GLY A 123 10.12 13.80 6.46
CA GLY A 123 10.32 12.60 7.27
C GLY A 123 10.21 12.88 8.77
N HIS A 124 10.54 11.88 9.58
CA HIS A 124 10.42 11.90 11.04
C HIS A 124 11.51 12.72 11.76
N TRP A 125 11.78 13.92 11.28
CA TRP A 125 12.60 14.89 12.01
C TRP A 125 11.79 15.53 13.14
N LYS A 126 12.48 16.00 14.18
CA LYS A 126 11.86 16.50 15.42
C LYS A 126 10.90 17.66 15.16
N HIS A 127 11.26 18.58 14.27
CA HIS A 127 10.44 19.76 13.95
C HIS A 127 9.57 19.55 12.69
N GLY A 128 9.51 18.34 12.13
CA GLY A 128 8.67 18.01 10.97
C GLY A 128 9.01 18.89 9.76
N ARG A 129 8.00 19.58 9.17
CA ARG A 129 8.24 20.46 8.02
C ARG A 129 9.10 21.69 8.36
N LEU A 130 9.27 22.00 9.64
CA LEU A 130 10.05 23.13 10.14
C LEU A 130 11.52 22.77 10.40
N GLU A 131 11.90 21.50 10.26
CA GLU A 131 13.27 21.07 10.54
C GLU A 131 14.29 21.83 9.69
N ASN A 132 15.29 22.39 10.38
CA ASN A 132 16.43 23.08 9.79
C ASN A 132 17.72 22.80 10.59
N THR A 133 18.45 21.79 10.14
CA THR A 133 19.78 21.41 10.62
C THR A 133 20.70 21.13 9.42
N ASP A 134 21.98 20.90 9.68
CA ASP A 134 22.92 20.50 8.62
C ASP A 134 22.54 19.16 7.97
N LEU A 135 21.93 18.26 8.76
CA LEU A 135 21.47 16.96 8.27
C LEU A 135 20.21 17.07 7.42
N ALA A 136 19.30 18.00 7.69
CA ALA A 136 18.09 18.19 6.90
C ALA A 136 17.51 19.59 7.06
N SER A 137 17.09 20.20 5.95
CA SER A 137 16.38 21.47 5.97
C SER A 137 15.22 21.47 4.98
N ILE A 138 14.00 21.39 5.49
CA ILE A 138 12.78 21.48 4.65
C ILE A 138 12.53 22.93 4.21
N PRO A 139 12.62 23.95 5.09
CA PRO A 139 12.54 25.34 4.67
C PRO A 139 13.65 25.72 3.70
N GLY A 140 14.91 25.33 3.99
CA GLY A 140 16.05 25.61 3.11
C GLY A 140 15.88 24.98 1.72
N ARG A 141 15.37 23.74 1.67
CA ARG A 141 15.00 23.09 0.41
C ARG A 141 13.98 23.91 -0.38
N SER A 142 12.91 24.33 0.29
CA SER A 142 11.76 24.99 -0.31
C SER A 142 12.06 26.41 -0.78
N ILE A 143 12.85 27.16 0.00
CA ILE A 143 13.35 28.50 -0.34
C ILE A 143 14.18 28.45 -1.62
N ASN A 144 15.13 27.53 -1.71
CA ASN A 144 16.02 27.43 -2.86
C ASN A 144 15.29 26.97 -4.13
N LEU A 145 14.31 26.08 -4.01
CA LEU A 145 13.41 25.75 -5.12
C LEU A 145 12.60 27.00 -5.55
N ALA A 146 12.00 27.73 -4.63
CA ALA A 146 11.24 28.94 -4.98
C ALA A 146 12.08 29.97 -5.75
N ARG A 147 13.33 30.22 -5.30
CA ARG A 147 14.27 31.09 -6.02
C ARG A 147 14.59 30.59 -7.43
N GLN A 148 14.70 29.28 -7.62
CA GLN A 148 14.95 28.68 -8.94
C GLN A 148 13.76 28.84 -9.89
N GLY A 149 12.54 29.00 -9.39
CA GLY A 149 11.33 29.17 -10.19
C GLY A 149 10.33 28.04 -10.04
N TYR A 150 10.22 27.46 -8.85
CA TYR A 150 9.20 26.47 -8.50
C TYR A 150 8.17 27.07 -7.53
N VAL A 151 6.91 26.65 -7.62
CA VAL A 151 5.95 26.87 -6.54
C VAL A 151 5.98 25.61 -5.66
N VAL A 152 6.31 25.76 -4.38
CA VAL A 152 6.63 24.63 -3.51
C VAL A 152 5.64 24.56 -2.38
N PHE A 153 5.03 23.40 -2.16
CA PHE A 153 4.17 23.15 -1.01
C PHE A 153 4.79 22.12 -0.07
N ALA A 154 5.29 22.59 1.07
CA ALA A 154 5.75 21.78 2.18
C ALA A 154 4.63 21.62 3.18
N TYR A 155 4.25 20.39 3.48
CA TYR A 155 3.06 20.09 4.28
C TYR A 155 3.36 19.03 5.33
N ASP A 156 2.57 19.06 6.39
CA ASP A 156 2.78 18.22 7.55
C ASP A 156 2.47 16.74 7.27
N MET A 157 3.18 15.88 7.98
CA MET A 157 2.73 14.53 8.28
C MET A 157 1.53 14.57 9.23
N VAL A 158 0.76 13.48 9.24
CA VAL A 158 -0.34 13.32 10.21
C VAL A 158 0.22 13.34 11.63
N GLY A 159 -0.34 14.13 12.53
CA GLY A 159 0.13 14.27 13.91
C GLY A 159 1.30 15.23 14.11
N TYR A 160 1.80 15.89 13.06
CA TYR A 160 2.89 16.86 13.13
C TYR A 160 2.41 18.30 13.02
N ASN A 161 3.21 19.22 13.56
CA ASN A 161 3.06 20.68 13.50
C ASN A 161 1.60 21.17 13.63
N ASP A 162 0.94 21.53 12.53
CA ASP A 162 -0.43 22.06 12.50
C ASP A 162 -1.50 20.98 12.22
N THR A 163 -1.11 19.79 11.75
CA THR A 163 -2.00 18.69 11.37
C THR A 163 -2.18 17.69 12.51
N ARG A 164 -2.64 18.20 13.67
CA ARG A 164 -2.71 17.47 14.96
C ARG A 164 -4.11 17.02 15.37
N GLN A 165 -5.04 16.91 14.43
CA GLN A 165 -6.40 16.45 14.70
C GLN A 165 -6.47 14.94 15.00
N THR A 166 -5.42 14.20 14.64
CA THR A 166 -5.14 12.82 15.04
C THR A 166 -3.69 12.76 15.56
N PRO A 167 -3.33 11.77 16.41
CA PRO A 167 -1.94 11.49 16.72
C PRO A 167 -1.18 10.98 15.48
N HIS A 168 0.15 10.88 15.59
CA HIS A 168 0.98 10.34 14.51
C HIS A 168 0.88 8.81 14.36
N ALA A 169 0.59 8.11 15.47
CA ALA A 169 0.43 6.66 15.51
C ALA A 169 -0.92 6.31 16.13
N PHE A 170 -1.74 5.57 15.39
CA PHE A 170 -3.05 5.04 15.77
C PHE A 170 -3.42 3.89 14.80
N GLY A 171 -4.55 3.21 15.04
CA GLY A 171 -4.97 2.06 14.23
C GLY A 171 -5.45 0.87 15.07
N SER A 172 -6.45 1.09 15.90
CA SER A 172 -7.20 0.03 16.59
C SER A 172 -7.78 -1.00 15.61
N PRO A 173 -8.16 -2.21 16.07
CA PRO A 173 -8.75 -3.23 15.20
C PRO A 173 -9.98 -2.72 14.43
N VAL A 174 -10.84 -1.91 15.06
CA VAL A 174 -12.00 -1.34 14.37
C VAL A 174 -11.57 -0.39 13.26
N GLU A 175 -10.60 0.49 13.49
CA GLU A 175 -10.08 1.41 12.47
C GLU A 175 -9.43 0.66 11.29
N GLN A 176 -8.73 -0.45 11.58
CA GLN A 176 -8.16 -1.32 10.56
C GLN A 176 -9.23 -1.96 9.68
N LEU A 177 -10.42 -2.33 10.18
CA LEU A 177 -11.53 -2.80 9.34
C LEU A 177 -11.96 -1.77 8.28
N TRP A 178 -11.69 -0.48 8.55
CA TRP A 178 -12.01 0.64 7.67
C TRP A 178 -10.79 1.19 6.91
N ASN A 179 -9.62 0.53 7.03
CA ASN A 179 -8.32 1.02 6.56
C ASN A 179 -8.10 2.51 6.91
N PHE A 180 -8.54 2.88 8.12
CA PHE A 180 -8.25 4.17 8.71
C PHE A 180 -6.96 4.06 9.52
N GLY A 181 -5.97 4.86 9.15
CA GLY A 181 -4.65 4.82 9.76
C GLY A 181 -3.76 5.95 9.24
N PRO A 182 -2.58 6.17 9.85
CA PRO A 182 -1.70 7.27 9.49
C PRO A 182 -1.29 7.27 8.02
N LEU A 183 -0.97 6.10 7.42
CA LEU A 183 -0.62 6.01 6.00
C LEU A 183 -1.78 6.41 5.08
N GLY A 184 -2.99 5.92 5.35
CA GLY A 184 -4.17 6.22 4.54
C GLY A 184 -4.50 7.72 4.54
N LEU A 185 -4.49 8.34 5.72
CA LEU A 185 -4.67 9.79 5.86
C LEU A 185 -3.54 10.59 5.19
N GLN A 186 -2.27 10.16 5.32
CA GLN A 186 -1.14 10.85 4.69
C GLN A 186 -1.17 10.77 3.16
N LEU A 187 -1.50 9.61 2.59
CA LEU A 187 -1.62 9.46 1.15
C LEU A 187 -2.80 10.27 0.61
N TRP A 188 -3.93 10.28 1.34
CA TRP A 188 -5.06 11.16 1.03
C TRP A 188 -4.66 12.65 1.07
N ASN A 189 -3.97 13.07 2.14
CA ASN A 189 -3.45 14.44 2.26
C ASN A 189 -2.50 14.79 1.11
N SER A 190 -1.63 13.87 0.69
CA SER A 190 -0.71 14.07 -0.43
C SER A 190 -1.44 14.20 -1.78
N LEU A 191 -2.48 13.41 -2.02
CA LEU A 191 -3.35 13.55 -3.20
C LEU A 191 -4.08 14.91 -3.20
N ARG A 192 -4.59 15.33 -2.04
CA ARG A 192 -5.26 16.62 -1.88
C ARG A 192 -4.31 17.81 -1.96
N ALA A 193 -3.06 17.65 -1.49
CA ALA A 193 -1.98 18.61 -1.67
C ALA A 193 -1.62 18.78 -3.15
N ALA A 194 -1.60 17.69 -3.92
CA ALA A 194 -1.43 17.75 -5.38
C ALA A 194 -2.60 18.46 -6.08
N ASP A 195 -3.84 18.18 -5.66
CA ASP A 195 -5.03 18.90 -6.16
C ASP A 195 -4.94 20.41 -5.87
N PHE A 196 -4.54 20.77 -4.65
CA PHE A 196 -4.33 22.17 -4.24
C PHE A 196 -3.27 22.85 -5.09
N LEU A 197 -2.07 22.28 -5.16
CA LEU A 197 -0.95 22.86 -5.90
C LEU A 197 -1.29 23.04 -7.39
N ALA A 198 -1.93 22.04 -8.00
CA ALA A 198 -2.38 22.09 -9.40
C ALA A 198 -3.49 23.12 -9.67
N SER A 199 -4.23 23.53 -8.64
CA SER A 199 -5.33 24.50 -8.76
C SER A 199 -4.85 25.96 -8.75
N LEU A 200 -3.62 26.22 -8.33
CA LEU A 200 -3.08 27.57 -8.22
C LEU A 200 -2.84 28.19 -9.61
N PRO A 201 -3.19 29.46 -9.82
CA PRO A 201 -3.12 30.10 -11.14
C PRO A 201 -1.69 30.25 -11.66
N ASP A 202 -0.72 30.32 -10.75
CA ASP A 202 0.71 30.44 -11.02
C ASP A 202 1.43 29.09 -11.11
N VAL A 203 0.71 27.96 -11.04
CA VAL A 203 1.25 26.61 -11.21
C VAL A 203 0.89 26.03 -12.58
N ASP A 204 1.88 25.42 -13.21
CA ASP A 204 1.68 24.53 -14.34
C ASP A 204 1.37 23.11 -13.85
N ALA A 205 0.08 22.75 -13.83
CA ALA A 205 -0.39 21.43 -13.41
C ALA A 205 0.17 20.28 -14.26
N GLY A 206 0.73 20.56 -15.45
CA GLY A 206 1.41 19.58 -16.29
C GLY A 206 2.85 19.28 -15.87
N ARG A 207 3.41 20.03 -14.90
CA ARG A 207 4.80 19.96 -14.42
C ARG A 207 4.86 19.91 -12.89
N LEU A 208 4.30 18.86 -12.29
CA LEU A 208 4.41 18.61 -10.85
C LEU A 208 5.57 17.67 -10.53
N GLY A 209 6.32 17.97 -9.48
CA GLY A 209 7.33 17.08 -8.91
C GLY A 209 7.06 16.77 -7.44
N ALA A 210 7.71 15.73 -6.91
CA ALA A 210 7.63 15.37 -5.49
C ALA A 210 9.02 14.99 -4.94
N THR A 211 9.33 15.44 -3.73
CA THR A 211 10.56 15.03 -3.04
C THR A 211 10.43 15.05 -1.53
N GLY A 212 11.02 14.05 -0.88
CA GLY A 212 11.04 13.92 0.57
C GLY A 212 12.05 12.87 0.98
N ALA A 213 12.46 12.90 2.25
CA ALA A 213 13.40 11.92 2.79
C ALA A 213 12.78 11.06 3.88
N SER A 214 13.29 9.84 4.06
CA SER A 214 12.78 8.88 5.07
C SER A 214 11.29 8.59 4.86
N GLY A 215 10.44 8.73 5.88
CA GLY A 215 8.98 8.69 5.74
C GLY A 215 8.42 9.64 4.66
N GLY A 216 9.04 10.80 4.43
CA GLY A 216 8.70 11.68 3.31
C GLY A 216 9.10 11.12 1.95
N GLY A 217 10.15 10.30 1.90
CA GLY A 217 10.52 9.48 0.75
C GLY A 217 9.48 8.40 0.47
N THR A 218 8.96 7.75 1.51
CA THR A 218 7.83 6.81 1.42
C THR A 218 6.61 7.48 0.79
N GLN A 219 6.21 8.66 1.28
CA GLN A 219 5.09 9.40 0.70
C GLN A 219 5.37 9.86 -0.74
N THR A 220 6.62 10.20 -1.07
CA THR A 220 7.02 10.62 -2.42
C THR A 220 6.77 9.52 -3.45
N PHE A 221 7.31 8.31 -3.25
CA PHE A 221 7.15 7.24 -4.23
C PHE A 221 5.73 6.64 -4.22
N LEU A 222 5.04 6.60 -3.07
CA LEU A 222 3.65 6.13 -3.02
C LEU A 222 2.71 7.10 -3.76
N LEU A 223 2.89 8.42 -3.58
CA LEU A 223 2.12 9.42 -4.33
C LEU A 223 2.36 9.29 -5.83
N ALA A 224 3.63 9.20 -6.25
CA ALA A 224 3.98 9.06 -7.66
C ALA A 224 3.40 7.76 -8.28
N ALA A 225 3.32 6.67 -7.50
CA ALA A 225 2.74 5.40 -7.94
C ALA A 225 1.23 5.48 -8.24
N VAL A 226 0.48 6.28 -7.47
CA VAL A 226 -0.99 6.38 -7.58
C VAL A 226 -1.49 7.63 -8.30
N ASP A 227 -0.64 8.63 -8.54
CA ASP A 227 -0.99 9.88 -9.21
C ASP A 227 -0.05 10.17 -10.39
N ASP A 228 -0.58 10.00 -11.61
CA ASP A 228 0.17 10.18 -12.86
C ASP A 228 0.50 11.66 -13.17
N ARG A 229 -0.05 12.63 -12.40
CA ARG A 229 0.29 14.05 -12.52
C ARG A 229 1.70 14.35 -12.01
N ILE A 230 2.25 13.53 -11.11
CA ILE A 230 3.65 13.65 -10.68
C ILE A 230 4.53 13.29 -11.87
N ARG A 231 5.27 14.27 -12.41
CA ARG A 231 6.10 14.13 -13.61
C ARG A 231 7.56 13.81 -13.31
N ALA A 232 8.05 14.15 -12.13
CA ALA A 232 9.39 13.80 -11.67
C ALA A 232 9.39 13.58 -10.16
N ASP A 233 10.10 12.58 -9.66
CA ASP A 233 10.20 12.32 -8.23
C ASP A 233 11.64 12.10 -7.76
N VAL A 234 11.88 12.46 -6.50
CA VAL A 234 13.19 12.34 -5.85
C VAL A 234 12.99 11.82 -4.43
N PRO A 235 12.75 10.50 -4.26
CA PRO A 235 12.73 9.88 -2.95
C PRO A 235 14.17 9.80 -2.41
N VAL A 236 14.38 10.35 -1.22
CA VAL A 236 15.69 10.45 -0.59
C VAL A 236 15.78 9.49 0.60
N ASN A 237 16.82 8.66 0.63
CA ASN A 237 17.16 7.80 1.78
C ASN A 237 15.99 6.91 2.25
N MET A 238 15.20 6.34 1.33
CA MET A 238 14.07 5.47 1.71
C MET A 238 13.85 4.25 0.82
N VAL A 239 14.08 4.36 -0.49
CA VAL A 239 13.94 3.21 -1.40
C VAL A 239 14.99 2.16 -1.04
N SER A 240 14.56 1.01 -0.51
CA SER A 240 15.43 -0.05 0.02
C SER A 240 14.77 -1.42 -0.10
N GLY A 241 15.58 -2.43 -0.41
CA GLY A 241 15.18 -3.84 -0.38
C GLY A 241 15.25 -4.47 1.01
N ILE A 242 15.88 -3.81 1.98
CA ILE A 242 16.19 -4.38 3.31
C ILE A 242 15.55 -3.64 4.50
N MET A 243 14.91 -2.49 4.28
CA MET A 243 14.16 -1.75 5.30
C MET A 243 12.94 -1.07 4.65
N GLN A 244 11.75 -1.38 5.13
CA GLN A 244 10.49 -1.01 4.46
C GLN A 244 9.78 0.23 5.03
N GLY A 245 10.25 0.76 6.16
CA GLY A 245 9.67 1.89 6.90
C GLY A 245 9.38 1.50 8.34
N GLY A 246 9.87 2.28 9.31
CA GLY A 246 9.73 1.95 10.73
C GLY A 246 8.41 2.39 11.34
N SER A 247 7.74 3.39 10.75
CA SER A 247 6.55 4.02 11.32
C SER A 247 5.24 3.44 10.78
N PRO A 248 4.14 3.43 11.58
CA PRO A 248 2.79 3.15 11.08
C PRO A 248 2.32 4.10 9.97
N CYS A 249 2.98 5.25 9.76
CA CYS A 249 2.66 6.14 8.64
C CYS A 249 3.27 5.71 7.30
N GLU A 250 4.15 4.70 7.32
CA GLU A 250 4.84 4.11 6.17
C GLU A 250 4.34 2.68 5.88
N ASN A 251 3.45 2.17 6.74
CA ASN A 251 2.95 0.82 6.74
C ASN A 251 1.44 0.83 6.91
N ALA A 252 0.74 -0.01 6.15
CA ALA A 252 -0.69 -0.22 6.29
C ALA A 252 -1.00 -1.70 6.02
N PRO A 253 -2.04 -2.27 6.64
CA PRO A 253 -2.42 -3.64 6.35
C PRO A 253 -2.59 -3.91 4.84
N GLY A 254 -2.02 -5.02 4.37
CA GLY A 254 -2.05 -5.44 2.98
C GLY A 254 -1.13 -4.66 2.03
N LEU A 255 -0.42 -3.63 2.50
CA LEU A 255 0.35 -2.77 1.60
C LEU A 255 1.46 -3.55 0.88
N ARG A 256 2.19 -4.39 1.63
CA ARG A 256 3.36 -5.14 1.14
C ARG A 256 3.12 -6.65 1.07
N HIS A 257 1.89 -7.06 0.80
CA HIS A 257 1.63 -8.43 0.40
C HIS A 257 2.29 -8.70 -0.95
N ASP A 258 3.27 -9.61 -0.96
CA ASP A 258 4.01 -10.02 -2.16
C ASP A 258 4.72 -8.85 -2.90
N THR A 259 5.10 -7.76 -2.22
CA THR A 259 5.74 -6.57 -2.80
C THR A 259 6.53 -5.77 -1.75
N PHE A 260 7.23 -4.71 -2.16
CA PHE A 260 8.12 -3.91 -1.31
C PHE A 260 8.47 -2.56 -1.94
N ASN A 261 9.24 -1.71 -1.23
CA ASN A 261 9.52 -0.32 -1.61
C ASN A 261 10.15 -0.14 -2.99
N VAL A 262 11.02 -1.05 -3.42
CA VAL A 262 11.72 -0.94 -4.71
C VAL A 262 10.74 -1.12 -5.87
N GLU A 263 9.79 -2.05 -5.74
CA GLU A 263 8.76 -2.27 -6.76
C GLU A 263 7.82 -1.06 -6.85
N PHE A 264 7.45 -0.45 -5.72
CA PHE A 264 6.68 0.80 -5.70
C PHE A 264 7.41 1.96 -6.37
N ALA A 265 8.69 2.16 -6.06
CA ALA A 265 9.50 3.19 -6.72
C ALA A 265 9.63 2.95 -8.23
N ALA A 266 9.74 1.69 -8.67
CA ALA A 266 9.79 1.34 -10.09
C ALA A 266 8.51 1.73 -10.86
N MET A 267 7.36 1.89 -10.18
CA MET A 267 6.10 2.35 -10.81
C MET A 267 6.19 3.77 -11.39
N MET A 268 7.23 4.54 -11.04
CA MET A 268 7.48 5.83 -11.67
C MET A 268 7.81 5.68 -13.17
N ALA A 269 8.36 4.54 -13.60
CA ALA A 269 8.71 4.29 -15.00
C ALA A 269 7.51 4.55 -15.94
N PRO A 270 7.72 5.24 -17.08
CA PRO A 270 9.00 5.77 -17.60
C PRO A 270 9.32 7.22 -17.21
N ARG A 271 8.60 7.81 -16.23
CA ARG A 271 8.78 9.22 -15.84
C ARG A 271 10.12 9.42 -15.10
N PRO A 272 10.76 10.60 -15.19
CA PRO A 272 12.04 10.84 -14.52
C PRO A 272 12.04 10.56 -13.00
N MET A 273 13.06 9.85 -12.51
CA MET A 273 13.32 9.63 -11.08
C MET A 273 14.80 9.80 -10.72
N LEU A 274 15.10 10.41 -9.57
CA LEU A 274 16.43 10.40 -8.95
C LEU A 274 16.37 9.72 -7.58
N LEU A 275 17.09 8.61 -7.43
CA LEU A 275 17.29 7.93 -6.14
C LEU A 275 18.49 8.56 -5.42
N VAL A 276 18.24 9.30 -4.34
CA VAL A 276 19.31 9.79 -3.45
C VAL A 276 19.46 8.82 -2.28
N SER A 277 20.68 8.40 -2.00
CA SER A 277 21.00 7.43 -0.95
C SER A 277 22.16 7.89 -0.07
N ALA A 278 22.33 7.23 1.07
CA ALA A 278 23.41 7.49 2.02
C ALA A 278 24.15 6.19 2.38
N THR A 279 25.47 6.28 2.62
CA THR A 279 26.30 5.14 3.07
C THR A 279 25.93 4.67 4.49
N GLY A 280 25.48 5.60 5.34
CA GLY A 280 25.21 5.38 6.76
C GLY A 280 23.81 4.88 7.10
N ASP A 281 22.98 4.49 6.14
CA ASP A 281 21.63 3.97 6.41
C ASP A 281 21.24 2.76 5.54
N TRP A 282 19.98 2.34 5.60
CA TRP A 282 19.42 1.20 4.87
C TRP A 282 19.42 1.36 3.34
N THR A 283 19.77 2.54 2.82
CA THR A 283 19.92 2.82 1.38
C THR A 283 21.35 2.68 0.88
N ARG A 284 22.29 2.23 1.73
CA ARG A 284 23.69 1.98 1.35
C ARG A 284 23.87 1.08 0.12
N ASN A 285 22.90 0.20 -0.13
CA ASN A 285 22.94 -0.75 -1.24
C ASN A 285 22.37 -0.18 -2.55
N VAL A 286 21.73 0.99 -2.53
CA VAL A 286 20.98 1.53 -3.68
C VAL A 286 21.78 1.52 -4.97
N PRO A 287 23.03 2.01 -5.03
CA PRO A 287 23.79 2.00 -6.28
C PRO A 287 24.05 0.60 -6.86
N ALA A 288 24.14 -0.41 -6.00
CA ALA A 288 24.52 -1.77 -6.37
C ALA A 288 23.34 -2.73 -6.55
N ILE A 289 22.22 -2.52 -5.84
CA ILE A 289 21.09 -3.45 -5.80
C ILE A 289 19.81 -2.79 -6.31
N GLU A 290 19.29 -1.78 -5.59
CA GLU A 290 17.96 -1.23 -5.88
C GLU A 290 17.91 -0.39 -7.17
N PHE A 291 18.92 0.45 -7.44
CA PHE A 291 18.98 1.25 -8.65
C PHE A 291 19.08 0.38 -9.91
N PRO A 292 20.01 -0.60 -10.02
CA PRO A 292 20.04 -1.50 -11.18
C PRO A 292 18.73 -2.27 -11.37
N ALA A 293 18.08 -2.70 -10.30
CA ALA A 293 16.79 -3.39 -10.35
C ALA A 293 15.67 -2.50 -10.93
N ILE A 294 15.56 -1.27 -10.44
CA ILE A 294 14.61 -0.28 -10.98
C ILE A 294 14.95 0.08 -12.43
N ARG A 295 16.23 0.26 -12.77
CA ARG A 295 16.67 0.62 -14.12
C ARG A 295 16.25 -0.43 -15.15
N LYS A 296 16.30 -1.73 -14.81
CA LYS A 296 15.79 -2.80 -15.69
C LYS A 296 14.31 -2.63 -16.03
N VAL A 297 13.49 -2.14 -15.09
CA VAL A 297 12.10 -1.80 -15.38
C VAL A 297 12.00 -0.65 -16.39
N TYR A 298 12.82 0.39 -16.24
CA TYR A 298 12.88 1.50 -17.21
C TYR A 298 13.38 1.06 -18.60
N GLU A 299 14.25 0.04 -18.68
CA GLU A 299 14.71 -0.55 -19.94
C GLU A 299 13.56 -1.18 -20.74
N LEU A 300 12.53 -1.74 -20.08
CA LEU A 300 11.31 -2.24 -20.75
C LEU A 300 10.55 -1.15 -21.53
N TYR A 301 10.78 0.12 -21.19
CA TYR A 301 10.20 1.27 -21.86
C TYR A 301 11.16 1.96 -22.85
N GLY A 302 12.40 1.48 -22.99
CA GLY A 302 13.45 2.22 -23.68
C GLY A 302 13.83 3.52 -22.98
N ALA A 303 13.56 3.63 -21.68
CA ALA A 303 13.68 4.87 -20.90
C ALA A 303 14.74 4.79 -19.79
N ALA A 304 15.74 3.90 -19.92
CA ALA A 304 16.76 3.66 -18.88
C ALA A 304 17.50 4.94 -18.41
N GLY A 305 17.63 5.95 -19.28
CA GLY A 305 18.22 7.25 -18.95
C GLY A 305 17.34 8.18 -18.11
N GLN A 306 16.08 7.83 -17.87
CA GLN A 306 15.15 8.61 -17.05
C GLN A 306 15.27 8.32 -15.54
N VAL A 307 15.96 7.24 -15.16
CA VAL A 307 16.28 6.96 -13.75
C VAL A 307 17.77 7.16 -13.50
N GLN A 308 18.09 7.84 -12.40
CA GLN A 308 19.45 8.14 -11.96
C GLN A 308 19.60 7.83 -10.48
N THR A 309 20.84 7.69 -10.01
CA THR A 309 21.14 7.57 -8.58
C THR A 309 22.35 8.41 -8.21
N VAL A 310 22.36 8.90 -6.98
CA VAL A 310 23.52 9.51 -6.32
C VAL A 310 23.58 9.00 -4.88
N GLN A 311 24.79 8.75 -4.38
CA GLN A 311 25.02 8.35 -3.00
C GLN A 311 25.98 9.34 -2.33
N PHE A 312 25.68 9.68 -1.09
CA PHE A 312 26.52 10.55 -0.27
C PHE A 312 27.10 9.76 0.91
N ASP A 313 28.37 10.02 1.21
CA ASP A 313 28.98 9.52 2.45
C ASP A 313 28.51 10.36 3.64
N SER A 314 27.48 9.86 4.31
CA SER A 314 26.75 10.59 5.35
C SER A 314 25.89 9.60 6.16
N PRO A 315 25.55 9.91 7.42
CA PRO A 315 24.39 9.31 8.06
C PRO A 315 23.09 9.64 7.32
N HIS A 316 21.98 9.06 7.77
CA HIS A 316 20.63 9.34 7.27
C HIS A 316 20.33 10.84 7.23
N ASN A 317 20.00 11.38 6.05
CA ASN A 317 19.97 12.84 5.83
C ASN A 317 18.97 13.33 4.76
N TYR A 318 18.89 14.65 4.62
CA TYR A 318 18.61 15.38 3.40
C TYR A 318 19.43 16.68 3.41
N HIS A 319 20.76 16.52 3.54
CA HIS A 319 21.71 17.62 3.71
C HIS A 319 21.89 18.42 2.42
N ARG A 320 22.71 19.47 2.46
CA ARG A 320 22.94 20.37 1.31
C ARG A 320 23.31 19.64 0.01
N GLY A 321 24.28 18.72 0.04
CA GLY A 321 24.65 17.92 -1.14
C GLY A 321 23.46 17.16 -1.78
N SER A 322 22.66 16.45 -0.97
CA SER A 322 21.43 15.80 -1.40
C SER A 322 20.42 16.78 -2.02
N ARG A 323 20.28 17.99 -1.45
CA ARG A 323 19.42 19.06 -2.00
C ARG A 323 19.94 19.59 -3.33
N GLU A 324 21.24 19.84 -3.47
CA GLU A 324 21.86 20.29 -4.73
C GLU A 324 21.72 19.28 -5.87
N ALA A 325 21.83 17.98 -5.56
CA ALA A 325 21.57 16.92 -6.55
C ALA A 325 20.11 16.94 -7.02
N MET A 326 19.16 17.09 -6.09
CA MET A 326 17.75 17.24 -6.42
C MET A 326 17.46 18.50 -7.23
N TYR A 327 18.02 19.66 -6.87
CA TYR A 327 17.86 20.91 -7.63
C TYR A 327 18.33 20.76 -9.07
N THR A 328 19.49 20.16 -9.26
CA THR A 328 20.07 19.90 -10.59
C THR A 328 19.15 18.99 -11.41
N PHE A 329 18.63 17.93 -10.80
CA PHE A 329 17.73 16.99 -11.45
C PHE A 329 16.38 17.63 -11.83
N PHE A 330 15.73 18.36 -10.93
CA PHE A 330 14.50 19.08 -11.26
C PHE A 330 14.74 20.20 -12.27
N GLY A 331 15.87 20.91 -12.20
CA GLY A 331 16.25 21.93 -13.18
C GLY A 331 16.28 21.37 -14.60
N LYS A 332 16.83 20.17 -14.77
CA LYS A 332 16.83 19.44 -16.05
C LYS A 332 15.43 18.98 -16.48
N THR A 333 14.62 18.47 -15.55
CA THR A 333 13.39 17.71 -15.88
C THR A 333 12.11 18.55 -15.89
N LEU A 334 11.97 19.52 -14.98
CA LEU A 334 10.75 20.32 -14.79
C LEU A 334 10.90 21.76 -15.31
N LEU A 335 12.11 22.33 -15.26
CA LEU A 335 12.39 23.65 -15.84
C LEU A 335 12.92 23.58 -17.28
N ALA A 336 13.19 22.38 -17.81
CA ALA A 336 13.82 22.16 -19.11
C ALA A 336 15.15 22.93 -19.27
N GLY A 337 15.90 23.10 -18.18
CA GLY A 337 17.23 23.69 -18.19
C GLY A 337 18.27 22.77 -18.83
N ASN A 338 19.47 23.30 -19.04
CA ASN A 338 20.60 22.58 -19.66
C ASN A 338 21.23 21.49 -18.77
N GLY A 339 20.70 21.26 -17.56
CA GLY A 339 21.25 20.29 -16.60
C GLY A 339 22.52 20.75 -15.88
N ALA A 340 22.85 22.04 -15.92
CA ALA A 340 23.96 22.59 -15.13
C ALA A 340 23.76 22.35 -13.63
N SER A 341 24.87 22.08 -12.92
CA SER A 341 24.86 21.91 -11.47
C SER A 341 24.25 23.15 -10.80
N VAL A 342 23.26 22.93 -9.96
CA VAL A 342 22.63 24.00 -9.18
C VAL A 342 23.20 23.98 -7.76
N LYS A 343 23.79 25.10 -7.35
CA LYS A 343 24.30 25.30 -5.98
C LYS A 343 23.27 25.97 -5.09
N GLU A 344 23.20 25.49 -3.86
CA GLU A 344 22.33 26.08 -2.85
C GLU A 344 22.81 27.48 -2.51
N GLN A 345 21.90 28.44 -2.57
CA GLN A 345 22.13 29.81 -2.14
C GLN A 345 21.93 29.91 -0.63
N PRO A 346 22.71 30.76 0.08
CA PRO A 346 22.50 31.04 1.49
C PRO A 346 21.04 31.46 1.77
N PHE A 347 20.50 31.00 2.89
CA PHE A 347 19.12 31.28 3.28
C PHE A 347 19.03 31.47 4.79
N THR A 348 17.98 32.18 5.20
CA THR A 348 17.58 32.33 6.60
C THR A 348 16.21 31.71 6.73
N VAL A 349 16.02 30.91 7.78
CA VAL A 349 14.71 30.31 8.10
C VAL A 349 13.96 31.25 9.02
N GLU A 350 12.68 31.44 8.74
CA GLU A 350 11.79 32.25 9.59
C GLU A 350 11.59 31.60 10.95
N ARG A 351 11.01 32.36 11.90
CA ARG A 351 10.65 31.79 13.20
C ARG A 351 9.49 30.80 13.02
N ASP A 352 9.49 29.73 13.82
CA ASP A 352 8.43 28.71 13.77
C ASP A 352 7.02 29.31 13.89
N GLU A 353 6.84 30.31 14.77
CA GLU A 353 5.55 31.00 14.98
C GLU A 353 5.04 31.75 13.74
N ASP A 354 5.94 32.21 12.88
CA ASP A 354 5.60 32.89 11.64
C ASP A 354 5.19 31.88 10.55
N MET A 355 5.64 30.63 10.67
CA MET A 355 5.39 29.54 9.74
C MET A 355 4.29 28.56 10.17
N LEU A 356 3.90 28.53 11.45
CA LEU A 356 2.79 27.70 11.97
C LEU A 356 1.43 28.33 11.65
N VAL A 357 0.53 27.53 11.10
CA VAL A 357 -0.82 27.93 10.67
C VAL A 357 -1.65 28.38 11.87
N TRP A 358 -1.57 27.65 12.99
CA TRP A 358 -2.38 27.90 14.19
C TRP A 358 -1.67 28.76 15.25
N SER A 359 -0.43 29.19 15.00
CA SER A 359 0.24 30.13 15.89
C SER A 359 -0.49 31.48 15.89
N GLY A 360 -0.99 31.88 17.06
CA GLY A 360 -1.81 33.08 17.21
C GLY A 360 -3.18 33.03 16.51
N ARG A 361 -3.64 31.85 16.04
CA ARG A 361 -4.90 31.68 15.30
C ARG A 361 -5.64 30.41 15.73
N ALA A 362 -6.93 30.52 16.03
CA ALA A 362 -7.76 29.34 16.26
C ALA A 362 -8.04 28.58 14.95
N MET A 363 -8.11 27.24 15.04
CA MET A 363 -8.65 26.43 13.95
C MET A 363 -10.10 26.85 13.59
N PRO A 364 -10.53 26.73 12.33
CA PRO A 364 -11.90 27.02 11.91
C PRO A 364 -12.96 26.30 12.75
N ALA A 365 -14.16 26.88 12.84
CA ALA A 365 -15.24 26.36 13.68
C ALA A 365 -15.70 24.94 13.28
N ASN A 366 -15.58 24.58 12.00
CA ASN A 366 -15.92 23.25 11.50
C ASN A 366 -14.79 22.21 11.69
N ALA A 367 -13.66 22.57 12.30
CA ALA A 367 -12.55 21.65 12.47
C ALA A 367 -12.91 20.49 13.41
N LEU A 368 -12.73 19.25 12.92
CA LEU A 368 -12.90 18.02 13.70
C LEU A 368 -11.91 18.00 14.88
N ARG A 369 -12.37 17.52 16.03
CA ARG A 369 -11.61 17.48 17.27
C ARG A 369 -11.39 16.03 17.70
N GLY A 370 -10.14 15.59 17.65
CA GLY A 370 -9.74 14.24 18.06
C GLY A 370 -9.97 13.17 17.00
N GLU A 371 -9.33 12.02 17.23
CA GLU A 371 -9.29 10.87 16.33
C GLU A 371 -10.68 10.33 15.99
N ASP A 372 -11.55 10.17 16.99
CA ASP A 372 -12.91 9.64 16.79
C ASP A 372 -13.74 10.47 15.81
N ALA A 373 -13.63 11.80 15.87
CA ALA A 373 -14.34 12.70 14.98
C ALA A 373 -13.81 12.57 13.54
N VAL A 374 -12.49 12.45 13.38
CA VAL A 374 -11.83 12.20 12.09
C VAL A 374 -12.22 10.83 11.53
N PHE A 375 -12.25 9.80 12.37
CA PHE A 375 -12.64 8.46 11.97
C PHE A 375 -14.10 8.39 11.52
N ALA A 376 -15.00 9.04 12.26
CA ALA A 376 -16.42 9.13 11.89
C ALA A 376 -16.60 9.81 10.52
N GLU A 377 -15.84 10.87 10.23
CA GLU A 377 -15.89 11.53 8.92
C GLU A 377 -15.24 10.69 7.81
N TRP A 378 -14.13 9.99 8.11
CA TRP A 378 -13.51 9.05 7.18
C TRP A 378 -14.50 7.98 6.72
N ARG A 379 -15.26 7.39 7.64
CA ARG A 379 -16.30 6.39 7.30
C ARG A 379 -17.38 6.95 6.38
N LYS A 380 -17.74 8.22 6.50
CA LYS A 380 -18.70 8.88 5.60
C LYS A 380 -18.09 9.13 4.22
N LEU A 381 -16.88 9.71 4.18
CA LEU A 381 -16.14 10.01 2.95
C LEU A 381 -15.93 8.76 2.11
N THR A 382 -15.62 7.65 2.77
CA THR A 382 -15.22 6.39 2.15
C THR A 382 -16.35 5.39 1.95
N ARG A 383 -17.59 5.77 2.27
CA ARG A 383 -18.75 4.89 2.15
C ARG A 383 -18.93 4.41 0.71
N VAL A 384 -19.00 3.09 0.52
CA VAL A 384 -19.29 2.49 -0.79
C VAL A 384 -20.80 2.49 -1.06
N ALA A 385 -21.18 2.94 -2.26
CA ALA A 385 -22.59 2.98 -2.67
C ALA A 385 -23.09 1.63 -3.22
N LYS A 386 -22.20 0.86 -3.85
CA LYS A 386 -22.50 -0.46 -4.43
C LYS A 386 -21.38 -1.44 -4.09
N PRO A 387 -21.70 -2.72 -3.84
CA PRO A 387 -20.69 -3.76 -3.67
C PRO A 387 -19.79 -3.87 -4.90
N ASP A 388 -18.49 -3.93 -4.68
CA ASP A 388 -17.47 -4.10 -5.72
C ASP A 388 -16.64 -5.36 -5.42
N ARG A 389 -16.72 -6.33 -6.33
CA ARG A 389 -16.02 -7.61 -6.21
C ARG A 389 -14.51 -7.45 -6.26
N GLU A 390 -14.00 -6.54 -7.08
CA GLU A 390 -12.57 -6.31 -7.18
C GLU A 390 -12.04 -5.67 -5.89
N ALA A 391 -12.72 -4.65 -5.37
CA ALA A 391 -12.36 -4.06 -4.09
C ALA A 391 -12.41 -5.09 -2.94
N MET A 392 -13.42 -5.96 -2.93
CA MET A 392 -13.54 -7.08 -1.98
C MET A 392 -12.34 -8.06 -2.09
N ARG A 393 -11.87 -8.36 -3.30
CA ARG A 393 -10.66 -9.19 -3.49
C ARG A 393 -9.41 -8.56 -2.91
N PHE A 394 -9.22 -7.26 -3.10
CA PHE A 394 -8.08 -6.55 -2.52
C PHE A 394 -8.15 -6.49 -0.99
N ALA A 395 -9.33 -6.26 -0.40
CA ALA A 395 -9.49 -6.29 1.07
C ALA A 395 -9.21 -7.69 1.64
N LEU A 396 -9.70 -8.75 0.99
CA LEU A 396 -9.41 -10.13 1.37
C LEU A 396 -7.97 -10.54 1.04
N SER A 397 -7.28 -9.80 0.17
CA SER A 397 -5.95 -10.11 -0.34
C SER A 397 -5.81 -11.54 -0.90
N VAL A 398 -6.82 -11.98 -1.65
CA VAL A 398 -6.91 -13.33 -2.21
C VAL A 398 -6.84 -13.35 -3.73
N GLU A 399 -6.42 -14.49 -4.28
CA GLU A 399 -6.44 -14.79 -5.70
C GLU A 399 -7.35 -15.99 -6.00
N ASN A 400 -7.91 -16.04 -7.23
CA ASN A 400 -8.55 -17.23 -7.77
C ASN A 400 -7.50 -18.06 -8.51
N PRO A 401 -7.02 -19.19 -7.98
CA PRO A 401 -5.92 -19.91 -8.59
C PRO A 401 -6.33 -20.51 -9.93
N ALA A 402 -5.52 -20.30 -10.97
CA ALA A 402 -5.71 -20.96 -12.26
C ALA A 402 -5.25 -22.43 -12.23
N LYS A 403 -4.30 -22.75 -11.34
CA LYS A 403 -3.74 -24.09 -11.15
C LYS A 403 -3.62 -24.38 -9.66
N VAL A 404 -3.88 -25.62 -9.27
CA VAL A 404 -3.73 -26.12 -7.90
C VAL A 404 -2.96 -27.44 -7.96
N LEU A 405 -1.92 -27.55 -7.15
CA LEU A 405 -1.19 -28.80 -6.92
C LEU A 405 -2.00 -29.64 -5.94
N SER A 406 -1.96 -30.96 -6.10
CA SER A 406 -2.62 -31.87 -5.16
C SER A 406 -1.82 -33.14 -4.94
N GLU A 407 -1.74 -33.57 -3.69
CA GLU A 407 -1.16 -34.83 -3.24
C GLU A 407 -2.26 -35.65 -2.55
N ARG A 408 -2.30 -36.96 -2.78
CA ARG A 408 -3.33 -37.83 -2.21
C ARG A 408 -2.74 -39.08 -1.58
N ASP A 409 -3.26 -39.43 -0.41
CA ASP A 409 -3.05 -40.70 0.27
C ASP A 409 -4.40 -41.27 0.72
N GLY A 410 -4.92 -42.23 -0.04
CA GLY A 410 -6.28 -42.74 0.13
C GLY A 410 -7.35 -41.64 0.00
N GLU A 411 -8.05 -41.40 1.12
CA GLU A 411 -9.06 -40.34 1.25
C GLU A 411 -8.44 -38.99 1.65
N PHE A 412 -7.22 -38.96 2.18
CA PHE A 412 -6.55 -37.71 2.52
C PHE A 412 -6.04 -37.02 1.27
N ILE A 413 -6.18 -35.70 1.24
CA ILE A 413 -5.68 -34.85 0.18
C ILE A 413 -4.99 -33.63 0.80
N ALA A 414 -3.94 -33.15 0.15
CA ALA A 414 -3.37 -31.85 0.42
C ALA A 414 -3.30 -31.05 -0.87
N LEU A 415 -3.67 -29.77 -0.80
CA LEU A 415 -3.66 -28.84 -1.92
C LEU A 415 -2.63 -27.75 -1.70
N SER A 416 -2.11 -27.18 -2.78
CA SER A 416 -1.19 -26.03 -2.73
C SER A 416 -1.30 -25.17 -3.98
N ARG A 417 -1.09 -23.86 -3.84
CA ARG A 417 -0.92 -22.95 -4.96
C ARG A 417 0.55 -22.97 -5.42
N PRO A 418 0.82 -23.16 -6.73
CA PRO A 418 2.19 -23.18 -7.24
C PRO A 418 2.98 -21.94 -6.81
N GLY A 419 4.16 -22.14 -6.21
CA GLY A 419 5.06 -21.07 -5.78
C GLY A 419 4.61 -20.27 -4.55
N ARG A 420 3.54 -20.68 -3.86
CA ARG A 420 3.07 -20.04 -2.62
C ARG A 420 3.47 -20.79 -1.35
N GLU A 421 3.89 -22.05 -1.50
CA GLU A 421 4.32 -22.94 -0.40
C GLU A 421 3.28 -23.07 0.73
N ASP A 422 1.99 -22.89 0.40
CA ASP A 422 0.89 -23.20 1.31
C ASP A 422 0.55 -24.69 1.26
N ARG A 423 0.03 -25.22 2.37
CA ARG A 423 -0.48 -26.59 2.45
C ARG A 423 -1.90 -26.55 3.00
N VAL A 424 -2.87 -26.99 2.18
CA VAL A 424 -4.29 -27.01 2.53
C VAL A 424 -4.76 -28.47 2.60
N PRO A 425 -4.77 -29.09 3.79
CA PRO A 425 -5.19 -30.47 3.95
C PRO A 425 -6.72 -30.63 3.89
N GLY A 426 -7.16 -31.86 3.67
CA GLY A 426 -8.57 -32.23 3.71
C GLY A 426 -8.80 -33.72 3.47
N ILE A 427 -10.08 -34.08 3.44
CA ILE A 427 -10.55 -35.44 3.17
C ILE A 427 -11.41 -35.39 1.90
N TYR A 428 -11.02 -36.12 0.87
CA TYR A 428 -11.72 -36.20 -0.40
C TYR A 428 -12.31 -37.59 -0.67
N LEU A 429 -13.64 -37.64 -0.70
CA LEU A 429 -14.41 -38.83 -1.07
C LEU A 429 -14.77 -38.77 -2.56
N LYS A 430 -14.51 -39.87 -3.27
CA LYS A 430 -14.96 -40.05 -4.65
C LYS A 430 -16.47 -40.33 -4.66
N GLY A 431 -17.16 -39.87 -5.69
CA GLY A 431 -18.59 -40.13 -5.86
C GLY A 431 -19.08 -39.70 -7.24
N LYS A 432 -20.40 -39.59 -7.41
CA LYS A 432 -21.04 -39.11 -8.66
C LYS A 432 -21.99 -37.96 -8.39
N GLY A 433 -22.08 -37.02 -9.33
CA GLY A 433 -22.96 -35.84 -9.24
C GLY A 433 -22.21 -34.55 -8.94
N ILE A 434 -22.91 -33.59 -8.34
CA ILE A 434 -22.38 -32.26 -8.04
C ILE A 434 -21.37 -32.37 -6.88
N PRO A 435 -20.10 -31.94 -7.03
CA PRO A 435 -19.17 -31.98 -5.90
C PRO A 435 -19.62 -31.09 -4.75
N LEU A 436 -19.43 -31.56 -3.53
CA LEU A 436 -19.67 -30.84 -2.28
C LEU A 436 -18.33 -30.43 -1.66
N LEU A 437 -18.18 -29.17 -1.31
CA LEU A 437 -17.10 -28.64 -0.48
C LEU A 437 -17.71 -28.27 0.87
N VAL A 438 -17.22 -28.86 1.95
CA VAL A 438 -17.68 -28.58 3.32
C VAL A 438 -16.56 -27.90 4.10
N ILE A 439 -16.89 -26.77 4.71
CA ILE A 439 -15.99 -25.96 5.53
C ILE A 439 -16.56 -25.89 6.96
N ASP A 440 -15.85 -26.47 7.92
CA ASP A 440 -16.22 -26.44 9.33
C ASP A 440 -15.11 -25.72 10.12
N SER A 441 -15.48 -24.91 11.11
CA SER A 441 -14.51 -24.21 11.95
C SER A 441 -13.66 -25.14 12.80
N GLU A 442 -14.11 -26.39 13.04
CA GLU A 442 -13.32 -27.42 13.72
C GLU A 442 -12.46 -28.27 12.76
N GLY A 443 -12.69 -28.17 11.45
CA GLY A 443 -11.92 -28.87 10.41
C GLY A 443 -12.68 -29.99 9.69
N GLY A 444 -12.05 -30.56 8.67
CA GLY A 444 -12.63 -31.52 7.74
C GLY A 444 -13.06 -32.84 8.39
N ALA A 445 -12.40 -33.29 9.46
CA ALA A 445 -12.84 -34.47 10.21
C ALA A 445 -14.18 -34.25 10.92
N ALA A 446 -14.36 -33.08 11.55
CA ALA A 446 -15.62 -32.69 12.18
C ALA A 446 -16.72 -32.50 11.12
N ALA A 447 -16.39 -31.81 10.02
CA ALA A 447 -17.28 -31.63 8.89
C ALA A 447 -17.82 -32.96 8.33
N ARG A 448 -16.95 -33.97 8.20
CA ARG A 448 -17.34 -35.31 7.71
C ARG A 448 -18.27 -36.04 8.66
N ALA A 449 -18.11 -35.86 9.96
CA ALA A 449 -18.94 -36.51 10.96
C ALA A 449 -20.38 -35.98 10.95
N THR A 450 -20.59 -34.71 10.59
CA THR A 450 -21.89 -34.03 10.64
C THR A 450 -22.58 -33.92 9.28
N VAL A 451 -21.80 -33.84 8.19
CA VAL A 451 -22.33 -33.62 6.83
C VAL A 451 -22.01 -34.83 5.92
N PRO A 452 -22.97 -35.76 5.70
CA PRO A 452 -22.71 -36.95 4.90
C PRO A 452 -22.61 -36.64 3.41
N ALA A 453 -21.68 -37.30 2.71
CA ALA A 453 -21.49 -37.14 1.27
C ALA A 453 -22.64 -37.76 0.43
N ASN A 454 -23.41 -38.71 0.97
CA ASN A 454 -24.55 -39.33 0.28
C ASN A 454 -24.23 -39.83 -1.16
N GLY A 455 -23.01 -40.38 -1.36
CA GLY A 455 -22.56 -40.92 -2.64
C GLY A 455 -22.06 -39.91 -3.68
N ARG A 456 -22.08 -38.60 -3.36
CA ARG A 456 -21.51 -37.55 -4.22
C ARG A 456 -20.02 -37.31 -3.94
N PRO A 457 -19.24 -36.71 -4.87
CA PRO A 457 -17.89 -36.29 -4.55
C PRO A 457 -17.91 -35.25 -3.43
N ALA A 458 -17.13 -35.43 -2.37
CA ALA A 458 -17.11 -34.50 -1.24
C ALA A 458 -15.68 -34.20 -0.81
N LEU A 459 -15.34 -32.92 -0.66
CA LEU A 459 -14.10 -32.44 -0.06
C LEU A 459 -14.44 -31.77 1.27
N TYR A 460 -13.93 -32.34 2.36
CA TYR A 460 -13.99 -31.77 3.70
C TYR A 460 -12.65 -31.10 3.99
N LEU A 461 -12.64 -29.77 4.04
CA LEU A 461 -11.39 -29.00 4.07
C LEU A 461 -10.97 -28.70 5.51
N ASP A 462 -9.68 -28.85 5.80
CA ASP A 462 -9.04 -28.20 6.94
C ASP A 462 -8.54 -26.82 6.47
N ALA A 463 -9.39 -25.80 6.59
CA ALA A 463 -8.99 -24.42 6.30
C ALA A 463 -7.90 -23.97 7.29
N PHE A 464 -7.14 -22.93 6.94
CA PHE A 464 -6.05 -22.41 7.77
C PHE A 464 -6.41 -22.31 9.26
N ASN A 465 -5.55 -22.90 10.10
CA ASN A 465 -5.72 -22.95 11.56
C ASN A 465 -6.96 -23.74 12.04
N THR A 466 -7.38 -24.79 11.32
CA THR A 466 -8.46 -25.72 11.71
C THR A 466 -8.04 -27.17 11.51
N GLY A 467 -8.67 -28.13 12.19
CA GLY A 467 -8.38 -29.56 12.03
C GLY A 467 -6.89 -29.90 12.06
N SER A 468 -6.42 -30.63 11.04
CA SER A 468 -5.01 -30.99 10.89
C SER A 468 -4.11 -29.86 10.40
N ALA A 469 -4.69 -28.73 9.96
CA ALA A 469 -3.98 -27.53 9.54
C ALA A 469 -3.64 -26.60 10.71
N ARG A 470 -3.93 -26.94 11.97
CA ARG A 470 -3.57 -26.12 13.13
C ARG A 470 -2.05 -26.04 13.30
N GLY A 471 -1.56 -24.85 13.66
CA GLY A 471 -0.15 -24.58 13.88
C GLY A 471 0.06 -23.34 14.75
N GLU A 472 1.31 -23.08 15.11
CA GLU A 472 1.71 -21.88 15.85
C GLU A 472 2.23 -20.82 14.88
N ARG A 473 1.65 -19.62 14.93
CA ARG A 473 2.03 -18.51 14.04
C ARG A 473 2.74 -17.42 14.82
N ASN A 474 3.96 -17.10 14.42
CA ASN A 474 4.62 -15.90 14.94
C ASN A 474 3.97 -14.65 14.34
N THR A 475 3.39 -13.81 15.20
CA THR A 475 2.76 -12.54 14.83
C THR A 475 3.46 -11.33 15.45
N GLU A 476 4.61 -11.52 16.10
CA GLU A 476 5.35 -10.48 16.83
C GLU A 476 6.11 -9.51 15.92
N ALA A 477 6.23 -9.84 14.63
CA ALA A 477 6.92 -9.00 13.66
C ALA A 477 6.25 -7.60 13.58
N ALA A 478 7.08 -6.56 13.67
CA ALA A 478 6.61 -5.18 13.55
C ALA A 478 5.86 -4.98 12.23
N HIS A 479 4.68 -4.37 12.33
CA HIS A 479 3.75 -4.15 11.20
C HIS A 479 3.30 -5.45 10.51
N PHE A 480 3.15 -6.55 11.25
CA PHE A 480 2.79 -7.88 10.74
C PHE A 480 1.78 -7.85 9.59
N LEU A 481 0.64 -7.19 9.76
CA LEU A 481 -0.45 -7.15 8.77
C LEU A 481 -0.13 -6.39 7.48
N THR A 482 0.98 -5.64 7.45
CA THR A 482 1.47 -4.98 6.24
C THR A 482 2.05 -6.02 5.26
N PHE A 483 2.66 -7.07 5.80
CA PHE A 483 3.38 -8.10 5.05
C PHE A 483 2.62 -9.43 5.02
N GLN A 484 1.81 -9.68 6.06
CA GLN A 484 1.18 -10.97 6.30
C GLN A 484 -0.35 -10.85 6.37
N ARG A 485 -1.01 -11.85 5.78
CA ARG A 485 -2.47 -11.97 5.80
C ARG A 485 -2.99 -12.31 7.20
N THR A 486 -4.22 -11.92 7.53
CA THR A 486 -4.92 -12.44 8.72
C THR A 486 -5.29 -13.91 8.54
N ASP A 487 -5.61 -14.59 9.65
CA ASP A 487 -6.12 -15.96 9.59
C ASP A 487 -7.40 -16.06 8.75
N SER A 488 -8.31 -15.08 8.87
CA SER A 488 -9.53 -15.00 8.05
C SER A 488 -9.23 -14.90 6.55
N GLN A 489 -8.24 -14.09 6.16
CA GLN A 489 -7.81 -13.99 4.77
C GLN A 489 -7.22 -15.31 4.27
N ASN A 490 -6.39 -15.98 5.09
CA ASN A 490 -5.83 -17.29 4.75
C ASN A 490 -6.92 -18.37 4.59
N ARG A 491 -7.91 -18.41 5.50
CA ARG A 491 -9.04 -19.34 5.40
C ARG A 491 -9.86 -19.14 4.13
N VAL A 492 -10.15 -17.89 3.77
CA VAL A 492 -10.85 -17.59 2.51
C VAL A 492 -10.02 -18.02 1.31
N GLN A 493 -8.69 -17.79 1.33
CA GLN A 493 -7.81 -18.25 0.26
C GLN A 493 -7.82 -19.79 0.12
N ASP A 494 -7.82 -20.53 1.22
CA ASP A 494 -7.85 -22.00 1.23
C ASP A 494 -9.14 -22.53 0.59
N ILE A 495 -10.28 -21.91 0.91
CA ILE A 495 -11.57 -22.24 0.28
C ILE A 495 -11.50 -22.00 -1.24
N LEU A 496 -10.92 -20.88 -1.69
CA LEU A 496 -10.76 -20.58 -3.12
C LEU A 496 -9.83 -21.58 -3.81
N THR A 497 -8.77 -22.02 -3.14
CA THR A 497 -7.86 -23.07 -3.62
C THR A 497 -8.58 -24.40 -3.77
N ALA A 498 -9.38 -24.82 -2.78
CA ALA A 498 -10.19 -26.02 -2.84
C ALA A 498 -11.24 -25.98 -3.95
N LEU A 499 -11.94 -24.84 -4.10
CA LEU A 499 -12.89 -24.63 -5.19
C LEU A 499 -12.23 -24.72 -6.56
N ALA A 500 -11.05 -24.08 -6.74
CA ALA A 500 -10.30 -24.14 -7.99
C ALA A 500 -9.89 -25.58 -8.34
N TRP A 501 -9.44 -26.36 -7.36
CA TRP A 501 -9.14 -27.78 -7.57
C TRP A 501 -10.39 -28.59 -7.94
N LEU A 502 -11.50 -28.42 -7.23
CA LEU A 502 -12.75 -29.15 -7.53
C LEU A 502 -13.27 -28.86 -8.94
N ARG A 503 -13.09 -27.66 -9.48
CA ARG A 503 -13.42 -27.36 -10.90
C ARG A 503 -12.66 -28.19 -11.91
N THR A 504 -11.49 -28.73 -11.56
CA THR A 504 -10.76 -29.64 -12.46
C THR A 504 -11.46 -31.01 -12.54
N THR A 505 -12.28 -31.33 -11.54
CA THR A 505 -13.01 -32.61 -11.44
C THR A 505 -14.43 -32.54 -12.01
N THR A 506 -14.97 -31.34 -12.27
CA THR A 506 -16.33 -31.17 -12.79
C THR A 506 -16.45 -29.95 -13.72
N LYS A 507 -17.32 -30.05 -14.73
CA LYS A 507 -17.75 -28.89 -15.56
C LYS A 507 -18.98 -28.17 -14.99
N GLY A 508 -19.64 -28.76 -14.00
CA GLY A 508 -20.84 -28.22 -13.35
C GLY A 508 -20.53 -27.26 -12.19
N PRO A 509 -21.55 -26.81 -11.45
CA PRO A 509 -21.33 -26.08 -10.21
C PRO A 509 -20.66 -26.97 -9.16
N VAL A 510 -19.99 -26.33 -8.20
CA VAL A 510 -19.64 -26.94 -6.91
C VAL A 510 -20.66 -26.45 -5.89
N GLU A 511 -21.08 -27.30 -4.96
CA GLU A 511 -21.85 -26.90 -3.80
C GLU A 511 -20.90 -26.59 -2.64
N LEU A 512 -21.05 -25.43 -2.01
CA LEU A 512 -20.28 -24.99 -0.86
C LEU A 512 -21.21 -24.89 0.34
N LEU A 513 -20.91 -25.68 1.36
CA LEU A 513 -21.63 -25.70 2.64
C LEU A 513 -20.63 -25.33 3.74
N GLY A 514 -20.99 -24.36 4.56
CA GLY A 514 -20.18 -23.98 5.72
C GLY A 514 -20.93 -24.31 7.01
N VAL A 515 -20.21 -24.79 8.02
CA VAL A 515 -20.71 -25.13 9.35
C VAL A 515 -20.07 -24.19 10.37
N GLY A 516 -20.85 -23.66 11.31
CA GLY A 516 -20.37 -22.69 12.30
C GLY A 516 -19.75 -21.45 11.64
N ASP A 517 -18.56 -21.05 12.10
CA ASP A 517 -17.81 -19.93 11.48
C ASP A 517 -17.30 -20.27 10.07
N GLY A 518 -17.27 -21.54 9.67
CA GLY A 518 -17.00 -21.95 8.30
C GLY A 518 -18.02 -21.39 7.29
N ALA A 519 -19.27 -21.13 7.71
CA ALA A 519 -20.29 -20.48 6.90
C ALA A 519 -19.93 -19.01 6.58
N LEU A 520 -19.36 -18.29 7.54
CA LEU A 520 -18.91 -16.92 7.37
C LEU A 520 -17.81 -16.82 6.31
N TRP A 521 -16.79 -17.68 6.42
CA TRP A 521 -15.68 -17.71 5.45
C TRP A 521 -16.17 -18.11 4.05
N SER A 522 -17.12 -19.04 3.99
CA SER A 522 -17.72 -19.52 2.74
C SER A 522 -18.47 -18.41 1.98
N VAL A 523 -19.19 -17.52 2.69
CA VAL A 523 -19.84 -16.36 2.05
C VAL A 523 -18.81 -15.42 1.43
N PHE A 524 -17.73 -15.10 2.15
CA PHE A 524 -16.67 -14.23 1.61
C PHE A 524 -15.94 -14.89 0.43
N ALA A 525 -15.64 -16.18 0.49
CA ALA A 525 -15.07 -16.91 -0.63
C ALA A 525 -16.01 -16.89 -1.85
N ALA A 526 -17.31 -17.15 -1.65
CA ALA A 526 -18.32 -17.12 -2.71
C ALA A 526 -18.44 -15.73 -3.37
N ALA A 527 -18.33 -14.66 -2.58
CA ALA A 527 -18.40 -13.28 -3.06
C ALA A 527 -17.30 -12.95 -4.08
N VAL A 528 -16.12 -13.55 -3.94
CA VAL A 528 -14.95 -13.24 -4.79
C VAL A 528 -14.49 -14.37 -5.69
N TYR A 529 -15.08 -15.55 -5.59
CA TYR A 529 -14.80 -16.67 -6.50
C TYR A 529 -15.11 -16.27 -7.96
N ASP A 530 -14.56 -16.99 -8.94
CA ASP A 530 -14.81 -16.77 -10.39
C ASP A 530 -15.63 -17.90 -11.05
N GLY A 531 -15.77 -19.06 -10.40
CA GLY A 531 -16.50 -20.21 -10.97
C GLY A 531 -17.99 -20.27 -10.65
N LYS A 532 -18.68 -21.29 -11.16
CA LYS A 532 -20.08 -21.60 -10.80
C LYS A 532 -20.13 -22.24 -9.41
N LEU A 533 -20.97 -21.71 -8.54
CA LEU A 533 -21.05 -22.11 -7.13
C LEU A 533 -22.50 -22.10 -6.66
N ARG A 534 -22.91 -23.09 -5.88
CA ARG A 534 -24.14 -23.06 -5.08
C ARG A 534 -23.73 -22.95 -3.62
N LEU A 535 -24.13 -21.88 -2.95
CA LEU A 535 -23.87 -21.68 -1.52
C LEU A 535 -25.13 -22.11 -0.75
N THR A 536 -25.01 -23.10 0.13
CA THR A 536 -26.18 -23.77 0.73
C THR A 536 -26.59 -23.19 2.09
N GLU A 537 -25.74 -22.44 2.78
CA GLU A 537 -26.05 -21.85 4.10
C GLU A 537 -25.48 -20.44 4.29
N SER A 538 -26.17 -19.64 5.11
CA SER A 538 -25.69 -18.35 5.65
C SER A 538 -25.62 -18.49 7.17
N PRO A 539 -24.56 -18.01 7.84
CA PRO A 539 -24.50 -18.06 9.30
C PRO A 539 -25.70 -17.34 9.92
N GLU A 540 -26.43 -18.04 10.80
CA GLU A 540 -27.51 -17.45 11.57
C GLU A 540 -26.97 -16.40 12.56
N GLY A 541 -27.65 -15.27 12.68
CA GLY A 541 -27.35 -14.26 13.69
C GLY A 541 -26.08 -13.43 13.49
N PHE A 542 -25.39 -13.51 12.34
CA PHE A 542 -24.24 -12.63 12.04
C PHE A 542 -24.70 -11.39 11.25
N GLU A 543 -24.59 -10.21 11.86
CA GLU A 543 -25.02 -8.95 11.24
C GLU A 543 -23.89 -8.20 10.52
N GLY A 544 -22.64 -8.54 10.84
CA GLY A 544 -21.45 -7.92 10.28
C GLY A 544 -21.15 -6.55 10.87
N THR A 545 -21.48 -6.35 12.14
CA THR A 545 -21.06 -5.17 12.91
C THR A 545 -19.54 -5.12 13.04
N ASP A 546 -18.99 -3.94 13.36
CA ASP A 546 -17.55 -3.80 13.59
C ASP A 546 -17.06 -4.75 14.69
N ALA A 547 -17.85 -4.94 15.77
CA ALA A 547 -17.53 -5.84 16.87
C ALA A 547 -17.47 -7.32 16.44
N GLU A 548 -18.49 -7.80 15.72
CA GLU A 548 -18.51 -9.17 15.20
C GLU A 548 -17.38 -9.42 14.20
N MET A 549 -17.08 -8.44 13.33
CA MET A 549 -15.96 -8.54 12.39
C MET A 549 -14.63 -8.62 13.14
N THR A 550 -14.39 -7.77 14.14
CA THR A 550 -13.15 -7.87 14.93
C THR A 550 -13.02 -9.19 15.69
N GLY A 551 -14.14 -9.76 16.17
CA GLY A 551 -14.12 -10.97 16.99
C GLY A 551 -14.10 -12.29 16.21
N ARG A 552 -14.76 -12.36 15.04
CA ARG A 552 -14.99 -13.62 14.30
C ARG A 552 -14.43 -13.64 12.89
N PHE A 553 -14.26 -12.48 12.25
CA PHE A 553 -13.76 -12.39 10.87
C PHE A 553 -12.92 -11.13 10.64
N PHE A 554 -11.77 -11.08 11.31
CA PHE A 554 -10.92 -9.90 11.23
C PHE A 554 -10.17 -9.86 9.88
N VAL A 555 -10.52 -8.86 9.06
CA VAL A 555 -9.88 -8.57 7.78
C VAL A 555 -9.77 -7.03 7.63
N PRO A 556 -8.56 -6.46 7.64
CA PRO A 556 -8.38 -5.03 7.40
C PRO A 556 -9.00 -4.58 6.07
N GLY A 557 -9.67 -3.43 6.11
CA GLY A 557 -10.37 -2.86 4.96
C GLY A 557 -11.69 -3.53 4.57
N ILE A 558 -12.14 -4.58 5.28
CA ILE A 558 -13.35 -5.31 4.88
C ILE A 558 -14.61 -4.45 5.01
N GLN A 559 -14.73 -3.66 6.08
CA GLN A 559 -15.87 -2.75 6.27
C GLN A 559 -15.81 -1.59 5.30
N ARG A 560 -14.59 -1.15 4.97
CA ARG A 560 -14.34 -0.11 3.95
C ARG A 560 -14.90 -0.49 2.57
N VAL A 561 -14.95 -1.78 2.23
CA VAL A 561 -15.54 -2.29 0.98
C VAL A 561 -16.98 -2.81 1.13
N GLY A 562 -17.64 -2.47 2.23
CA GLY A 562 -19.06 -2.76 2.50
C GLY A 562 -19.32 -4.00 3.34
N GLY A 563 -18.27 -4.68 3.80
CA GLY A 563 -18.33 -5.73 4.81
C GLY A 563 -19.25 -6.90 4.44
N TRP A 564 -19.95 -7.39 5.45
CA TRP A 564 -20.86 -8.54 5.35
C TRP A 564 -21.95 -8.35 4.31
N LYS A 565 -22.60 -7.18 4.31
CA LYS A 565 -23.71 -6.88 3.40
C LYS A 565 -23.25 -6.89 1.95
N ALA A 566 -22.06 -6.38 1.66
CA ALA A 566 -21.47 -6.44 0.33
C ALA A 566 -21.13 -7.89 -0.07
N ALA A 567 -20.57 -8.69 0.84
CA ALA A 567 -20.26 -10.09 0.57
C ALA A 567 -21.51 -10.91 0.24
N LEU A 568 -22.59 -10.78 1.03
CA LEU A 568 -23.88 -11.42 0.76
C LEU A 568 -24.49 -11.01 -0.59
N ALA A 569 -24.41 -9.74 -0.94
CA ALA A 569 -24.90 -9.26 -2.23
C ALA A 569 -24.08 -9.87 -3.39
N LEU A 570 -22.76 -9.91 -3.27
CA LEU A 570 -21.86 -10.43 -4.31
C LEU A 570 -21.92 -11.95 -4.46
N SER A 571 -22.22 -12.69 -3.39
CA SER A 571 -22.34 -14.15 -3.42
C SER A 571 -23.62 -14.64 -4.09
N ARG A 572 -24.71 -13.85 -4.04
CA ARG A 572 -26.03 -14.18 -4.63
C ARG A 572 -26.15 -13.91 -6.13
N LEU A 573 -25.24 -13.13 -6.72
CA LEU A 573 -25.26 -12.75 -8.14
C LEU A 573 -24.74 -13.85 -9.08
N ARG A 574 -24.93 -15.14 -8.75
CA ARG A 574 -24.27 -16.28 -9.41
C ARG A 574 -25.16 -17.45 -9.77
#